data_AF-A0A1S1R1Z4-F1
#
_entry.id   AF-A0A1S1R1Z4-F1
#
_cell.length_a   1.000
_cell.length_b   1.000
_cell.length_c   1.000
_cell.angle_alpha   90.00
_cell.angle_beta   90.00
_cell.angle_gamma   90.00
#
_symmetry.space_group_name_H-M   'P 1'
#
loop_
_entity.id
_entity.type
_entity.pdbx_description
1 polymer ?
#
loop_
_entity_poly.entity_id
_entity_poly.type
_entity_poly.pdbx_seq_one_letter_code
_entity_poly.pdbx_strand_id
1 'polypeptide(L)'
;MADDRDLVPDELFEALSRADAWSQWEEQTAEVRSVYVRWVAKPRRASERRSRADVTAYYAFHGALDKAIKRPGVWNALLKLLGEADTGDTQTGNTDS
;
A
#
# COMPACT_ATOMS: atom_id res chain seq x y z
N MET A 1 -19.34 -8.71 -12.19
CA MET A 1 -18.11 -8.81 -11.39
C MET A 1 -17.00 -8.16 -12.17
N ALA A 2 -17.06 -6.84 -12.26
CA ALA A 2 -16.01 -5.95 -12.74
C ALA A 2 -15.74 -4.99 -11.56
N ASP A 3 -14.72 -4.15 -11.64
CA ASP A 3 -14.48 -3.00 -10.73
C ASP A 3 -13.57 -3.18 -9.50
N ASP A 4 -12.96 -4.35 -9.25
CA ASP A 4 -11.87 -4.43 -8.25
C ASP A 4 -10.48 -4.42 -8.89
N ARG A 5 -10.33 -4.96 -10.12
CA ARG A 5 -9.02 -5.05 -10.80
C ARG A 5 -8.53 -3.73 -11.38
N ASP A 6 -9.45 -2.90 -11.88
CA ASP A 6 -9.12 -1.56 -12.41
C ASP A 6 -8.73 -0.56 -11.30
N LEU A 7 -8.94 -0.95 -10.03
CA LEU A 7 -8.57 -0.16 -8.86
C LEU A 7 -7.24 -0.61 -8.22
N VAL A 8 -6.63 -1.71 -8.71
CA VAL A 8 -5.33 -2.18 -8.23
C VAL A 8 -4.23 -1.37 -8.91
N PRO A 9 -3.34 -0.70 -8.16
CA PRO A 9 -2.20 -0.01 -8.74
C PRO A 9 -1.32 -0.96 -9.55
N ASP A 10 -0.78 -0.50 -10.68
CA ASP A 10 0.08 -1.32 -11.56
C ASP A 10 1.19 -2.03 -10.79
N GLU A 11 1.85 -1.32 -9.86
CA GLU A 11 2.92 -1.90 -9.06
C GLU A 11 2.42 -3.07 -8.19
N LEU A 12 1.20 -2.99 -7.64
CA LEU A 12 0.60 -4.06 -6.85
C LEU A 12 0.16 -5.23 -7.74
N PHE A 13 -0.39 -4.94 -8.92
CA PHE A 13 -0.77 -5.95 -9.90
C PHE A 13 0.46 -6.78 -10.32
N GLU A 14 1.57 -6.11 -10.67
CA GLU A 14 2.82 -6.75 -11.05
C GLU A 14 3.40 -7.60 -9.90
N ALA A 15 3.42 -7.06 -8.68
CA ALA A 15 3.95 -7.75 -7.52
C ALA A 15 3.15 -9.02 -7.17
N LEU A 16 1.81 -8.94 -7.18
CA LEU A 16 0.93 -10.08 -6.94
C LEU A 16 1.09 -11.16 -8.01
N SER A 17 1.20 -10.75 -9.28
CA SER A 17 1.39 -11.66 -10.41
C SER A 17 2.75 -12.37 -10.31
N ARG A 18 3.81 -11.62 -9.98
CA ARG A 18 5.16 -12.17 -9.81
C ARG A 18 5.26 -13.14 -8.63
N ALA A 19 4.53 -12.88 -7.55
CA ALA A 19 4.53 -13.72 -6.35
C ALA A 19 3.54 -14.89 -6.41
N ASP A 20 2.75 -15.03 -7.49
CA ASP A 20 1.63 -15.98 -7.58
C ASP A 20 0.68 -15.90 -6.37
N ALA A 21 0.40 -14.67 -5.93
CA ALA A 21 -0.32 -14.41 -4.68
C ALA A 21 -1.80 -14.04 -4.91
N TRP A 22 -2.30 -14.11 -6.15
CA TRP A 22 -3.65 -13.66 -6.52
C TRP A 22 -4.76 -14.41 -5.78
N SER A 23 -4.67 -15.74 -5.67
CA SER A 23 -5.68 -16.53 -4.96
C SER A 23 -5.80 -16.10 -3.49
N GLN A 24 -4.67 -15.92 -2.82
CA GLN A 24 -4.64 -15.50 -1.42
C GLN A 24 -5.06 -14.04 -1.22
N TRP A 25 -4.79 -13.19 -2.22
CA TRP A 25 -5.29 -11.82 -2.26
C TRP A 25 -6.82 -11.78 -2.41
N GLU A 26 -7.39 -12.55 -3.33
CA GLU A 26 -8.83 -12.60 -3.60
C GLU A 26 -9.63 -13.21 -2.44
N GLU A 27 -9.03 -14.08 -1.62
CA GLU A 27 -9.61 -14.60 -0.37
C GLU A 27 -9.78 -13.52 0.73
N GLN A 28 -9.09 -12.38 0.62
CA GLN A 28 -9.21 -11.31 1.60
C GLN A 28 -10.51 -10.52 1.47
N THR A 29 -11.02 -10.03 2.60
CA THR A 29 -12.20 -9.15 2.60
C THR A 29 -11.93 -7.88 1.77
N ALA A 30 -12.98 -7.32 1.16
CA ALA A 30 -12.87 -6.09 0.38
C ALA A 30 -12.23 -4.94 1.18
N GLU A 31 -12.51 -4.87 2.49
CA GLU A 31 -11.95 -3.86 3.38
C GLU A 31 -10.42 -3.99 3.52
N VAL A 32 -9.91 -5.20 3.76
CA VAL A 32 -8.47 -5.50 3.80
C VAL A 32 -7.81 -5.14 2.47
N ARG A 33 -8.42 -5.55 1.35
CA ARG A 33 -7.90 -5.23 0.00
C ARG A 33 -7.83 -3.72 -0.23
N SER A 34 -8.89 -2.98 0.13
CA SER A 34 -8.97 -1.52 -0.05
C SER A 34 -7.90 -0.74 0.73
N VAL A 35 -7.57 -1.21 1.94
CA VAL A 35 -6.54 -0.63 2.80
C VAL A 35 -5.17 -0.73 2.13
N TYR A 36 -4.82 -1.93 1.64
CA TYR A 36 -3.53 -2.16 1.00
C TYR A 36 -3.43 -1.48 -0.36
N VAL A 37 -4.51 -1.44 -1.14
CA VAL A 37 -4.60 -0.64 -2.37
C VAL A 37 -4.29 0.84 -2.09
N ARG A 38 -4.94 1.44 -1.08
CA ARG A 38 -4.69 2.83 -0.69
C ARG A 38 -3.26 3.04 -0.19
N TRP A 39 -2.73 2.09 0.57
CA TRP A 39 -1.36 2.16 1.09
C TRP A 39 -0.32 2.12 -0.02
N VAL A 40 -0.48 1.24 -1.01
CA VAL A 40 0.41 1.17 -2.18
C VAL A 40 0.27 2.42 -3.06
N ALA A 41 -0.95 2.92 -3.25
CA ALA A 41 -1.19 4.09 -4.11
C ALA A 41 -0.71 5.42 -3.51
N LYS A 42 -0.61 5.52 -2.17
CA LYS A 42 -0.34 6.80 -1.47
C LYS A 42 0.96 7.49 -1.90
N PRO A 43 2.14 6.84 -2.00
CA PRO A 43 3.38 7.52 -2.33
C PRO A 43 3.39 8.09 -3.75
N ARG A 44 3.93 9.30 -3.89
CA ARG A 44 4.20 9.91 -5.21
C ARG A 44 5.32 9.21 -5.97
N ARG A 45 6.33 8.70 -5.25
CA ARG A 45 7.51 8.05 -5.85
C ARG A 45 7.21 6.61 -6.24
N ALA A 46 7.46 6.27 -7.50
CA ALA A 46 7.25 4.93 -8.02
C ALA A 46 8.07 3.86 -7.28
N SER A 47 9.30 4.16 -6.87
CA SER A 47 10.14 3.24 -6.09
C SER A 47 9.52 2.87 -4.74
N GLU A 48 8.88 3.81 -4.07
CA GLU A 48 8.18 3.56 -2.81
C GLU A 48 6.89 2.77 -3.01
N ARG A 49 6.14 3.06 -4.09
CA ARG A 49 4.96 2.25 -4.45
C ARG A 49 5.33 0.80 -4.72
N ARG A 50 6.40 0.56 -5.48
CA ARG A 50 6.94 -0.80 -5.72
C ARG A 50 7.34 -1.50 -4.42
N SER A 51 8.07 -0.82 -3.54
CA SER A 51 8.45 -1.39 -2.24
C SER A 51 7.23 -1.80 -1.40
N ARG A 52 6.18 -0.96 -1.38
CA ARG A 52 4.93 -1.28 -0.70
C ARG A 52 4.20 -2.45 -1.36
N ALA A 53 4.12 -2.46 -2.69
CA ALA A 53 3.53 -3.54 -3.46
C ALA A 53 4.20 -4.89 -3.17
N ASP A 54 5.53 -4.91 -3.10
CA ASP A 54 6.32 -6.11 -2.79
C ASP A 54 6.04 -6.64 -1.39
N VAL A 55 5.95 -5.75 -0.40
CA VAL A 55 5.56 -6.11 0.96
C VAL A 55 4.13 -6.67 1.00
N THR A 56 3.18 -6.05 0.30
CA THR A 56 1.80 -6.56 0.22
C THR A 56 1.78 -7.95 -0.42
N ALA A 57 2.46 -8.14 -1.54
CA ALA A 57 2.50 -9.43 -2.23
C ALA A 57 3.15 -10.52 -1.36
N TYR A 58 4.19 -10.18 -0.61
CA TYR A 58 4.80 -11.10 0.37
C TYR A 58 3.78 -11.56 1.43
N TYR A 59 3.07 -10.63 2.07
CA TYR A 59 2.07 -11.00 3.08
C TYR A 59 0.83 -11.69 2.49
N ALA A 60 0.47 -11.35 1.25
CA ALA A 60 -0.60 -12.01 0.51
C ALA A 60 -0.25 -13.48 0.27
N PHE A 61 0.94 -13.75 -0.28
CA PHE A 61 1.42 -15.10 -0.54
C PHE A 61 1.41 -15.99 0.71
N HIS A 62 1.74 -15.42 1.87
CA HIS A 62 1.74 -16.12 3.15
C HIS A 62 0.38 -16.19 3.87
N GLY A 63 -0.71 -15.71 3.26
CA GLY A 63 -2.04 -15.70 3.87
C GLY A 63 -2.08 -14.93 5.19
N ALA A 64 -1.34 -13.82 5.26
CA ALA A 64 -1.08 -13.08 6.50
C ALA A 64 -1.51 -11.60 6.46
N LEU A 65 -2.19 -11.16 5.40
CA LEU A 65 -2.68 -9.78 5.26
C LEU A 65 -3.63 -9.38 6.39
N ASP A 66 -4.63 -10.22 6.72
CA ASP A 66 -5.58 -9.93 7.80
C ASP A 66 -4.89 -9.85 9.18
N LYS A 67 -3.91 -10.71 9.43
CA LYS A 67 -3.11 -10.77 10.65
C LYS A 67 -2.21 -9.55 10.79
N ALA A 68 -1.69 -9.01 9.69
CA ALA A 68 -0.86 -7.81 9.71
C ALA A 68 -1.66 -6.58 10.15
N ILE A 69 -2.93 -6.47 9.74
CA ILE A 69 -3.86 -5.42 10.19
C ILE A 69 -4.28 -5.62 11.65
N LYS A 70 -4.51 -6.87 12.08
CA LYS A 70 -4.89 -7.18 13.47
C LYS A 70 -3.76 -6.99 14.49
N ARG A 71 -2.51 -6.79 14.06
CA ARG A 71 -1.36 -6.55 14.96
C ARG A 71 -1.18 -5.04 15.16
N PRO A 72 -1.45 -4.49 16.36
CA PRO A 72 -1.45 -3.04 16.59
C PRO A 72 -0.12 -2.36 16.23
N GLY A 73 1.02 -3.03 16.45
CA GLY A 73 2.34 -2.47 16.11
C GLY A 73 2.57 -2.35 14.60
N VAL A 74 2.17 -3.37 13.83
CA VAL A 74 2.30 -3.39 12.37
C VAL A 74 1.28 -2.45 11.73
N TRP A 75 0.05 -2.46 12.25
CA TRP A 75 -1.01 -1.56 11.83
C TRP A 75 -0.70 -0.09 12.13
N ASN A 76 -0.15 0.23 13.31
CA ASN A 76 0.28 1.59 13.62
C ASN A 76 1.46 2.04 12.74
N ALA A 77 2.37 1.15 12.35
CA ALA A 77 3.42 1.47 11.39
C ALA A 77 2.83 1.76 10.00
N LEU A 78 1.89 0.94 9.53
CA LEU A 78 1.11 1.15 8.30
C LEU A 78 0.34 2.48 8.34
N LEU A 79 -0.35 2.77 9.44
CA LEU A 79 -1.12 4.00 9.63
C LEU A 79 -0.24 5.25 9.73
N LYS A 80 0.92 5.19 10.39
CA LYS A 80 1.89 6.29 10.40
C LYS A 80 2.41 6.59 8.99
N LEU A 81 2.74 5.54 8.22
CA LEU A 81 3.12 5.66 6.81
C LEU A 81 1.95 6.14 5.91
N LEU A 82 0.70 5.94 6.34
CA LEU A 82 -0.52 6.50 5.74
C LEU A 82 -0.83 7.93 6.22
N GLY A 83 -0.27 8.39 7.33
CA GLY A 83 -0.45 9.75 7.89
C GLY A 83 0.66 10.74 7.53
N GLU A 84 1.91 10.30 7.38
CA GLU A 84 3.04 11.15 6.97
C GLU A 84 3.04 11.32 5.44
N ALA A 85 2.24 12.25 4.93
CA ALA A 85 2.44 12.91 3.63
C ALA A 85 1.70 14.25 3.56
N ASP A 86 1.65 14.98 4.68
CA ASP A 86 1.30 16.40 4.72
C ASP A 86 2.17 17.12 5.76
N THR A 87 3.47 17.06 5.56
CA THR A 87 4.35 18.18 5.90
C THR A 87 5.01 18.56 4.59
N GLY A 88 4.29 19.41 3.85
CA GLY A 88 4.92 20.25 2.86
C GLY A 88 5.99 21.07 3.57
N ASP A 89 7.22 20.59 3.51
CA ASP A 89 8.41 21.43 3.60
C ASP A 89 8.33 22.43 2.45
N THR A 90 7.73 23.60 2.71
CA THR A 90 7.86 24.77 1.84
C THR A 90 7.76 26.04 2.67
N GLN A 91 8.88 26.45 3.24
CA GLN A 91 9.22 27.87 3.25
C GLN A 91 10.74 28.04 3.15
N THR A 92 11.29 27.65 2.00
CA THR A 92 12.52 28.23 1.48
C THR A 92 12.20 29.61 0.90
N GLY A 93 12.84 30.64 1.47
CA GLY A 93 13.13 31.90 0.79
C GLY A 93 12.01 32.93 0.73
N ASN A 94 12.16 34.02 1.49
CA ASN A 94 11.84 35.34 0.97
C ASN A 94 13.05 36.25 1.21
N THR A 95 13.64 36.66 0.10
CA THR A 95 14.73 37.63 -0.07
C THR A 95 14.23 39.05 0.17
N ASP A 96 15.13 39.88 0.71
CA ASP A 96 15.27 41.35 0.58
C ASP A 96 14.07 42.30 0.83
N SER A 97 14.22 43.13 1.86
CA SER A 97 14.31 44.61 1.75
C SER A 97 14.89 45.22 3.02
#